data_AF-A0A167BX39-F1
#
_entry.id   AF-A0A167BX39-F1
#
_cell.length_a   1.000
_cell.length_b   1.000
_cell.length_c   1.000
_cell.angle_alpha   90.00
_cell.angle_beta   90.00
_cell.angle_gamma   90.00
#
_symmetry.space_group_name_H-M   'P 1'
#
loop_
_entity.id
_entity.type
_entity.pdbx_description
1 polymer ?
#
loop_
_entity_poly.entity_id
_entity_poly.type
_entity_poly.pdbx_seq_one_letter_code
_entity_poly.pdbx_strand_id
1 'polypeptide(L)'
;MVESLEFFRATFSSVNQFLLFCLLLLLPVYLVKWRVQLVSLIKTKEGSDLSHQQACWCIVASMTLLNWFGSVYTDDLVLSLSTDYITKRKLFYLCKMLFVLFAAASLYALHKFTQVHIEQPSKLFVYMLINNLTLCFIQFILRGYEITEIFNGPYLFMSMFVQTLVHMYIVCHPYREFLSKSMKLNL
;
A
#
# COMPACT_ATOMS: atom_id res chain seq x y z
N MET A 1 -13.58 -17.63 -20.66
CA MET A 1 -12.70 -17.60 -19.46
C MET A 1 -11.60 -16.54 -19.58
N VAL A 2 -10.99 -16.34 -20.76
CA VAL A 2 -10.05 -15.23 -20.99
C VAL A 2 -10.75 -13.86 -20.93
N GLU A 3 -11.88 -13.69 -21.61
CA GLU A 3 -12.66 -12.43 -21.60
C GLU A 3 -13.17 -12.03 -20.20
N SER A 4 -13.62 -13.00 -19.40
CA SER A 4 -14.06 -12.75 -18.02
C SER A 4 -12.91 -12.29 -17.13
N LEU A 5 -11.69 -12.78 -17.36
CA LEU A 5 -10.50 -12.38 -16.62
C LEU A 5 -10.02 -10.98 -17.04
N GLU A 6 -10.12 -10.65 -18.33
CA GLU A 6 -9.79 -9.33 -18.86
C GLU A 6 -10.77 -8.26 -18.37
N PHE A 7 -12.08 -8.55 -18.40
CA PHE A 7 -13.11 -7.67 -17.85
C PHE A 7 -12.87 -7.43 -16.36
N PHE A 8 -12.63 -8.51 -15.59
CA PHE A 8 -12.32 -8.41 -14.17
C PHE A 8 -11.08 -7.56 -13.89
N ARG A 9 -10.00 -7.77 -14.66
CA ARG A 9 -8.76 -6.99 -14.56
C ARG A 9 -9.01 -5.51 -14.86
N ALA A 10 -9.80 -5.21 -15.89
CA ALA A 10 -10.15 -3.85 -16.25
C ALA A 10 -10.96 -3.16 -15.13
N THR A 11 -11.97 -3.85 -14.56
CA THR A 11 -12.77 -3.32 -13.46
C THR A 11 -11.95 -3.07 -12.20
N PHE A 12 -11.12 -4.03 -11.76
CA PHE A 12 -10.29 -3.82 -10.57
C PHE A 12 -9.20 -2.78 -10.80
N SER A 13 -8.65 -2.70 -12.01
CA SER A 13 -7.69 -1.65 -12.36
C SER A 13 -8.33 -0.26 -12.30
N SER A 14 -9.54 -0.09 -12.85
CA SER A 14 -10.22 1.21 -12.84
C SER A 14 -10.64 1.61 -11.43
N VAL A 15 -11.14 0.68 -10.62
CA VAL A 15 -11.48 0.92 -9.21
C VAL A 15 -10.23 1.29 -8.40
N ASN A 16 -9.11 0.57 -8.58
CA ASN A 16 -7.86 0.91 -7.92
C ASN A 16 -7.33 2.28 -8.32
N GLN A 17 -7.39 2.63 -9.60
CA GLN A 17 -7.00 3.97 -10.07
C GLN A 17 -7.89 5.06 -9.48
N PHE A 18 -9.21 4.83 -9.42
CA PHE A 18 -10.15 5.76 -8.80
C PHE A 18 -9.84 5.95 -7.31
N LEU A 19 -9.69 4.86 -6.55
CA LEU A 19 -9.38 4.92 -5.11
C LEU A 19 -8.03 5.61 -4.85
N LEU A 20 -7.04 5.37 -5.71
CA LEU A 20 -5.75 6.04 -5.63
C LEU A 20 -5.85 7.54 -5.95
N PHE A 21 -6.67 7.92 -6.93
CA PHE A 21 -6.94 9.33 -7.22
C PHE A 21 -7.63 10.01 -6.03
N CYS A 22 -8.60 9.35 -5.40
CA CYS A 22 -9.19 9.82 -4.14
C CYS A 22 -8.15 9.95 -3.03
N LEU A 23 -7.22 8.99 -2.90
CA LEU A 23 -6.14 9.05 -1.93
C LEU A 23 -5.19 10.24 -2.19
N LEU A 24 -4.85 10.50 -3.46
CA LEU A 24 -4.05 11.65 -3.90
C LEU A 24 -4.76 12.98 -3.57
N LEU A 25 -6.07 13.07 -3.80
CA LEU A 25 -6.86 14.25 -3.43
C LEU A 25 -6.96 14.45 -1.91
N LEU A 26 -6.94 13.37 -1.13
CA LEU A 26 -6.94 13.42 0.33
C LEU A 26 -5.54 13.65 0.92
N LEU A 27 -4.46 13.46 0.15
CA LEU A 27 -3.08 13.63 0.60
C LEU A 27 -2.82 15.01 1.24
N PRO A 28 -3.23 16.16 0.66
CA PRO A 28 -3.00 17.46 1.27
C PRO A 28 -3.65 17.58 2.66
N VAL A 29 -4.86 17.01 2.81
CA VAL A 29 -5.59 16.98 4.09
C VAL A 29 -4.84 16.13 5.11
N TYR A 30 -4.32 14.97 4.70
CA TYR A 30 -3.49 14.12 5.55
C TYR A 30 -2.17 14.78 5.93
N LEU A 31 -1.48 15.46 5.01
CA LEU A 31 -0.20 16.12 5.28
C LEU A 31 -0.34 17.32 6.24
N VAL A 32 -1.42 18.11 6.09
CA VAL A 32 -1.72 19.21 7.00
C VAL A 32 -2.05 18.67 8.39
N LYS A 33 -2.90 17.63 8.50
CA LYS A 33 -3.18 16.96 9.78
C LYS A 33 -1.92 16.36 10.40
N TRP A 34 -1.11 15.69 9.59
CA TRP A 34 0.15 15.06 9.99
C TRP A 34 1.11 16.06 10.63
N ARG A 35 1.33 17.23 10.00
CA ARG A 35 2.23 18.25 10.55
C ARG A 35 1.76 18.72 11.93
N VAL A 36 0.47 18.98 12.08
CA VAL A 36 -0.11 19.44 13.35
C VAL A 36 0.00 18.35 14.43
N GLN A 37 -0.27 17.10 14.06
CA GLN A 37 -0.31 15.97 14.99
C GLN A 37 1.08 15.48 15.38
N LEU A 38 2.02 15.39 14.44
CA LEU A 38 3.40 15.00 14.73
C LEU A 38 4.06 15.99 15.69
N VAL A 39 3.82 17.29 15.50
CA VAL A 39 4.32 18.34 16.40
C VAL A 39 3.68 18.21 17.79
N SER A 40 2.40 17.83 17.88
CA SER A 40 1.76 17.58 19.17
C SER A 40 2.30 16.33 19.88
N LEU A 41 2.50 15.23 19.15
CA LEU A 41 3.02 13.96 19.64
C LEU A 41 4.45 14.08 20.17
N ILE A 42 5.32 14.80 19.44
CA ILE A 42 6.71 15.05 19.85
C ILE A 42 6.75 15.93 21.10
N LYS A 43 5.81 16.87 21.25
CA LYS A 43 5.81 17.83 22.35
C LYS A 43 5.23 17.29 23.65
N THR A 44 4.17 16.48 23.59
CA THR A 44 3.45 16.13 24.82
C THR A 44 3.82 14.78 25.40
N LYS A 45 4.37 13.81 24.63
CA LYS A 45 4.59 12.40 25.05
C LYS A 45 3.34 11.65 25.58
N GLU A 46 2.29 12.37 25.96
CA GLU A 46 0.96 11.96 26.38
C GLU A 46 -0.06 12.45 25.34
N GLY A 47 0.10 12.02 24.09
CA GLY A 47 -0.95 12.22 23.10
C GLY A 47 -2.13 11.31 23.43
N SER A 48 -3.36 11.83 23.40
CA SER A 48 -4.57 10.98 23.46
C SER A 48 -4.49 9.85 22.43
N ASP A 49 -4.97 8.65 22.74
CA ASP A 49 -4.94 7.47 21.85
C ASP A 49 -5.47 7.79 20.43
N LEU A 50 -6.46 8.68 20.34
CA LEU A 50 -7.05 9.15 19.09
C LEU A 50 -6.04 9.86 18.17
N SER A 51 -5.14 10.65 18.76
CA SER A 51 -4.09 11.38 18.02
C SER A 51 -2.99 10.45 17.50
N HIS A 52 -2.65 9.40 18.26
CA HIS A 52 -1.73 8.35 17.84
C HIS A 52 -2.30 7.55 16.67
N GLN A 53 -3.56 7.13 16.75
CA GLN A 53 -4.22 6.38 15.68
C GLN A 53 -4.26 7.18 14.37
N GLN A 54 -4.61 8.47 14.44
CA GLN A 54 -4.63 9.35 13.25
C GLN A 54 -3.25 9.55 12.63
N ALA A 55 -2.20 9.65 13.44
CA ALA A 55 -0.82 9.69 12.93
C ALA A 55 -0.47 8.39 12.19
N CYS A 56 -0.79 7.22 12.75
CA CYS A 56 -0.56 5.94 12.06
C CYS A 56 -1.29 5.85 10.70
N TRP A 57 -2.50 6.37 10.59
CA TRP A 57 -3.22 6.44 9.31
C TRP A 57 -2.52 7.30 8.27
N CYS A 58 -1.98 8.45 8.67
CA CYS A 58 -1.21 9.32 7.77
C CYS A 58 0.09 8.66 7.29
N ILE A 59 0.78 7.93 8.18
CA ILE A 59 1.97 7.14 7.82
C ILE A 59 1.60 6.10 6.78
N VAL A 60 0.55 5.31 7.05
CA VAL A 60 0.12 4.23 6.17
C VAL A 60 -0.32 4.77 4.81
N ALA A 61 -1.05 5.90 4.77
CA ALA A 61 -1.44 6.55 3.52
C ALA A 61 -0.22 7.01 2.70
N SER A 62 0.76 7.64 3.37
CA SER A 62 2.00 8.12 2.72
C SER A 62 2.84 6.96 2.20
N MET A 63 3.00 5.91 3.00
CA MET A 63 3.72 4.69 2.61
C MET A 63 3.02 3.95 1.47
N THR A 64 1.69 3.93 1.44
CA THR A 64 0.92 3.32 0.35
C THR A 64 1.15 4.07 -0.96
N LEU A 65 1.19 5.40 -0.93
CA LEU A 65 1.50 6.22 -2.10
C LEU A 65 2.93 6.05 -2.58
N LEU A 66 3.91 6.08 -1.68
CA LEU A 66 5.31 5.79 -2.02
C LEU A 66 5.43 4.39 -2.63
N ASN A 67 4.75 3.41 -2.04
CA ASN A 67 4.75 2.04 -2.54
C ASN A 67 4.18 1.97 -3.98
N TRP A 68 3.11 2.72 -4.26
CA TRP A 68 2.53 2.81 -5.59
C TRP A 68 3.46 3.51 -6.60
N PHE A 69 4.03 4.66 -6.26
CA PHE A 69 4.95 5.39 -7.14
C PHE A 69 6.18 4.56 -7.49
N GLY A 70 6.82 3.93 -6.50
CA GLY A 70 7.96 3.07 -6.78
C GLY A 70 7.56 1.80 -7.54
N SER A 71 6.34 1.30 -7.34
CA SER A 71 5.80 0.21 -8.15
C SER A 71 5.70 0.60 -9.62
N VAL A 72 5.07 1.73 -9.96
CA VAL A 72 4.95 2.23 -11.35
C VAL A 72 6.31 2.49 -11.97
N TYR A 73 7.20 3.15 -11.23
CA TYR A 73 8.56 3.43 -11.69
C TYR A 73 9.36 2.15 -11.99
N THR A 74 9.22 1.13 -11.14
CA THR A 74 9.86 -0.18 -11.37
C THR A 74 9.28 -0.87 -12.59
N ASP A 75 7.98 -0.75 -12.84
CA ASP A 75 7.34 -1.32 -14.02
C ASP A 75 7.92 -0.69 -15.29
N ASP A 76 7.98 0.64 -15.36
CA ASP A 76 8.49 1.36 -16.53
C ASP A 76 9.99 1.10 -16.77
N LEU A 77 10.81 1.15 -15.72
CA LEU A 77 12.26 0.97 -15.81
C LEU A 77 12.64 -0.48 -16.20
N VAL A 78 12.01 -1.48 -15.59
CA VAL A 78 12.37 -2.88 -15.84
C VAL A 78 11.80 -3.36 -17.16
N LEU A 79 10.61 -2.91 -17.56
CA LEU A 79 10.01 -3.32 -18.84
C LEU A 79 10.72 -2.71 -20.05
N SER A 80 11.25 -1.48 -19.92
CA SER A 80 12.02 -0.80 -20.98
C SER A 80 13.41 -1.39 -21.23
N LEU A 81 13.91 -2.24 -20.33
CA LEU A 81 15.23 -2.86 -20.48
C LEU A 81 15.24 -3.86 -21.65
N SER A 82 16.22 -3.80 -22.55
CA SER A 82 16.37 -4.73 -23.69
C SER A 82 17.08 -6.04 -23.29
N THR A 83 16.58 -6.71 -22.24
CA THR A 83 17.10 -7.99 -21.75
C THR A 83 16.17 -9.16 -22.10
N ASP A 84 16.72 -10.39 -22.04
CA ASP A 84 15.95 -11.62 -22.18
C ASP A 84 14.73 -11.65 -21.27
N TYR A 85 13.62 -12.17 -21.78
CA TYR A 85 12.32 -12.18 -21.11
C TYR A 85 12.38 -12.76 -19.68
N ILE A 86 13.12 -13.85 -19.49
CA ILE A 86 13.25 -14.52 -18.18
C ILE A 86 14.02 -13.63 -17.20
N THR A 87 15.15 -13.09 -17.63
CA THR A 87 16.00 -12.20 -16.82
C THR A 87 15.26 -10.93 -16.44
N LYS A 88 14.54 -10.33 -17.40
CA LYS A 88 13.67 -9.17 -17.18
C LYS A 88 12.63 -9.41 -16.09
N ARG A 89 11.94 -10.56 -16.13
CA ARG A 89 10.90 -10.90 -15.15
C ARG A 89 11.48 -11.24 -13.77
N LYS A 90 12.63 -11.90 -13.69
CA LYS A 90 13.33 -12.10 -12.41
C LYS A 90 13.75 -10.78 -11.78
N LEU A 91 14.34 -9.89 -12.58
CA LEU A 91 14.72 -8.56 -12.14
C LEU A 91 13.52 -7.75 -11.66
N PHE A 92 12.39 -7.86 -12.37
CA PHE A 92 11.12 -7.23 -11.98
C PHE A 92 10.69 -7.65 -10.57
N TYR A 93 10.55 -8.96 -10.31
CA TYR A 93 10.11 -9.42 -8.99
C TYR A 93 11.16 -9.13 -7.91
N LEU A 94 12.45 -9.20 -8.24
CA LEU A 94 13.53 -8.83 -7.31
C LEU A 94 13.44 -7.36 -6.89
N CYS A 95 13.29 -6.44 -7.84
CA CYS A 95 13.14 -5.01 -7.56
C CYS A 95 11.88 -4.74 -6.72
N LYS A 96 10.76 -5.40 -7.02
CA LYS A 96 9.53 -5.29 -6.20
C LYS A 96 9.75 -5.78 -4.77
N MET A 97 10.43 -6.92 -4.58
CA MET A 97 10.73 -7.44 -3.24
C MET A 97 11.64 -6.48 -2.46
N LEU A 98 12.70 -5.95 -3.08
CA LEU A 98 13.59 -4.98 -2.45
C LEU A 98 12.85 -3.70 -2.04
N PHE A 99 11.94 -3.22 -2.88
CA PHE A 99 11.16 -2.03 -2.58
C PHE A 99 10.18 -2.25 -1.42
N VAL A 100 9.51 -3.40 -1.39
CA VAL A 100 8.63 -3.79 -0.27
C VAL A 100 9.42 -3.93 1.04
N LEU A 101 10.62 -4.52 1.00
CA LEU A 101 11.50 -4.62 2.15
C LEU A 101 11.96 -3.25 2.65
N PHE A 102 12.30 -2.34 1.74
CA PHE A 102 12.66 -0.96 2.09
C PHE A 102 11.50 -0.21 2.74
N ALA A 103 10.28 -0.37 2.23
CA ALA A 103 9.07 0.22 2.82
C ALA A 103 8.80 -0.33 4.23
N ALA A 104 8.93 -1.66 4.42
CA ALA A 104 8.77 -2.29 5.73
C ALA A 104 9.84 -1.83 6.74
N ALA A 105 11.10 -1.76 6.32
CA ALA A 105 12.20 -1.26 7.15
C ALA A 105 12.02 0.21 7.54
N SER A 106 11.56 1.04 6.60
CA SER A 106 11.28 2.46 6.84
C SER A 106 10.14 2.65 7.84
N LEU A 107 9.07 1.84 7.73
CA LEU A 107 7.96 1.85 8.68
C LEU A 107 8.41 1.41 10.09
N TYR A 108 9.22 0.36 10.17
CA TYR A 108 9.78 -0.11 11.44
C TYR A 108 10.68 0.96 12.08
N ALA A 109 11.58 1.57 11.31
CA ALA A 109 12.44 2.65 11.77
C ALA A 109 11.60 3.83 12.28
N LEU A 110 10.58 4.24 11.52
CA LEU A 110 9.70 5.34 11.90
C LEU A 110 8.99 5.07 13.23
N HIS A 111 8.40 3.89 13.41
CA HIS A 111 7.78 3.50 14.68
C HIS A 111 8.78 3.43 15.83
N LYS A 112 9.99 2.90 15.59
CA LYS A 112 11.03 2.79 16.62
C LYS A 112 11.54 4.16 17.08
N PHE A 113 11.73 5.11 16.15
CA PHE A 113 12.23 6.45 16.45
C PHE A 113 11.17 7.37 17.04
N THR A 114 9.91 7.24 16.61
CA THR A 114 8.81 8.10 17.12
C THR A 114 8.20 7.58 18.42
N GLN A 115 8.56 6.37 18.86
CA GLN A 115 7.94 5.68 20.01
C GLN A 115 6.41 5.58 19.91
N VAL A 116 5.85 5.74 18.71
CA VAL A 116 4.41 5.61 18.46
C VAL A 116 4.06 4.13 18.45
N HIS A 117 3.13 3.73 19.32
CA HIS A 117 2.59 2.38 19.33
C HIS A 117 2.06 1.98 17.93
N ILE A 118 2.32 0.73 17.55
CA ILE A 118 1.85 0.20 16.27
C ILE A 118 0.36 -0.08 16.39
N GLU A 119 -0.43 0.84 15.87
CA GLU A 119 -1.88 0.72 15.79
C GLU A 119 -2.33 -0.23 14.66
N GLN A 120 -3.60 -0.63 14.73
CA GLN A 120 -4.24 -1.54 13.78
C GLN A 120 -4.02 -1.21 12.29
N PRO A 121 -4.08 0.06 11.81
CA PRO A 121 -3.81 0.39 10.41
C PRO A 121 -2.38 0.05 9.98
N SER A 122 -1.38 0.33 10.82
CA SER A 122 0.01 -0.01 10.52
C SER A 122 0.23 -1.52 10.47
N LYS A 123 -0.41 -2.28 11.37
CA LYS A 123 -0.37 -3.75 11.36
C LYS A 123 -0.95 -4.33 10.07
N LEU A 124 -2.12 -3.83 9.66
CA LEU A 124 -2.80 -4.25 8.44
C LEU A 124 -1.92 -4.00 7.21
N PHE A 125 -1.30 -2.82 7.13
CA PHE A 125 -0.38 -2.49 6.04
C PHE A 125 0.85 -3.42 6.00
N VAL A 126 1.44 -3.75 7.16
CA VAL A 126 2.55 -4.71 7.22
C VAL A 126 2.12 -6.10 6.74
N TYR A 127 0.95 -6.60 7.14
CA TYR A 127 0.45 -7.89 6.64
C TYR A 127 0.25 -7.89 5.12
N MET A 128 -0.10 -6.75 4.53
CA MET A 128 -0.21 -6.62 3.08
C MET A 128 1.16 -6.63 2.40
N LEU A 129 2.14 -5.93 2.95
CA LEU A 129 3.53 -5.97 2.45
C LEU A 129 4.07 -7.40 2.47
N ILE A 130 3.82 -8.15 3.55
CA ILE A 130 4.23 -9.55 3.67
C ILE A 130 3.56 -10.41 2.59
N ASN A 131 2.24 -10.30 2.40
CA ASN A 131 1.54 -11.07 1.37
C ASN A 131 2.08 -10.78 -0.04
N ASN A 132 2.32 -9.50 -0.36
CA ASN A 132 2.89 -9.12 -1.66
C ASN A 132 4.32 -9.64 -1.83
N LEU A 133 5.14 -9.57 -0.77
CA LEU A 133 6.49 -10.12 -0.75
C LEU A 133 6.49 -11.63 -1.01
N THR A 134 5.62 -12.39 -0.32
CA THR A 134 5.48 -13.84 -0.50
C THR A 134 5.10 -14.19 -1.94
N LEU A 135 4.12 -13.47 -2.50
CA LEU A 135 3.69 -13.67 -3.88
C LEU A 135 4.80 -13.35 -4.90
N CYS A 136 5.54 -12.25 -4.71
CA CYS A 136 6.70 -11.91 -5.54
C CYS A 136 7.81 -12.95 -5.43
N PHE A 137 8.06 -13.48 -4.22
CA PHE A 137 9.07 -14.50 -3.97
C PHE A 137 8.72 -15.82 -4.66
N ILE A 138 7.46 -16.25 -4.58
CA ILE A 138 6.97 -17.44 -5.29
C ILE A 138 7.15 -17.26 -6.80
N GLN A 139 6.77 -16.11 -7.35
CA GLN A 139 6.95 -15.81 -8.79
C GLN A 139 8.42 -15.75 -9.20
N PHE A 140 9.29 -15.20 -8.34
CA PHE A 140 10.72 -15.14 -8.56
C PHE A 140 11.34 -16.55 -8.64
N ILE A 141 10.96 -17.43 -7.71
CA ILE A 141 11.40 -18.84 -7.71
C ILE A 141 10.82 -19.58 -8.90
N LEU A 142 9.49 -19.61 -9.06
CA LEU A 142 8.84 -20.43 -10.08
C LEU A 142 9.30 -20.06 -11.49
N ARG A 143 9.43 -18.75 -11.82
CA ARG A 143 9.99 -18.33 -13.11
C ARG A 143 11.48 -18.61 -13.27
N GLY A 144 12.16 -19.00 -12.20
CA GLY A 144 13.53 -19.49 -12.21
C GLY A 144 13.68 -20.98 -12.49
N TYR A 145 12.63 -21.77 -12.27
CA TYR A 145 12.64 -23.23 -12.42
C TYR A 145 11.76 -23.71 -13.59
N GLU A 146 10.64 -23.05 -13.87
CA GLU A 146 9.73 -23.39 -14.97
C GLU A 146 9.21 -22.14 -15.69
N ILE A 147 9.11 -22.18 -17.02
CA ILE A 147 8.47 -21.14 -17.85
C ILE A 147 6.94 -21.27 -17.73
N THR A 148 6.40 -21.49 -16.52
CA THR A 148 4.97 -21.69 -16.31
C THR A 148 4.30 -20.36 -15.96
N GLU A 149 3.40 -19.89 -16.82
CA GLU A 149 2.56 -18.71 -16.56
C GLU A 149 1.30 -19.02 -15.74
N ILE A 150 1.12 -20.27 -15.30
CA ILE A 150 -0.07 -20.78 -14.61
C ILE A 150 -0.39 -19.97 -13.34
N PHE A 151 0.64 -19.58 -12.59
CA PHE A 151 0.47 -18.79 -11.36
C PHE A 151 0.30 -17.28 -11.59
N ASN A 152 0.44 -16.79 -12.84
CA ASN A 152 0.34 -15.36 -13.13
C ASN A 152 -1.08 -14.82 -12.87
N GLY A 153 -2.12 -15.59 -13.25
CA GLY A 153 -3.52 -15.22 -13.01
C GLY A 153 -3.87 -15.11 -11.52
N PRO A 154 -3.64 -16.16 -10.71
CA PRO A 154 -3.85 -16.11 -9.26
C PRO A 154 -3.04 -15.01 -8.56
N TYR A 155 -1.77 -14.82 -8.97
CA TYR A 155 -0.92 -13.74 -8.48
C TYR A 155 -1.53 -12.36 -8.74
N LEU A 156 -1.93 -12.09 -9.99
CA LEU A 156 -2.58 -10.83 -10.38
C LEU A 156 -3.86 -10.60 -9.61
N PHE A 157 -4.71 -11.62 -9.49
CA PHE A 157 -5.98 -11.54 -8.78
C PHE A 157 -5.76 -11.18 -7.30
N MET A 158 -4.91 -11.92 -6.60
CA MET A 158 -4.66 -11.69 -5.17
C MET A 158 -4.00 -10.33 -4.95
N SER A 159 -3.04 -9.94 -5.80
CA SER A 159 -2.39 -8.63 -5.72
C SER A 159 -3.40 -7.50 -5.90
N MET A 160 -4.27 -7.58 -6.91
CA MET A 160 -5.27 -6.55 -7.20
C MET A 160 -6.33 -6.45 -6.10
N PHE A 161 -6.82 -7.60 -5.62
CA PHE A 161 -7.83 -7.68 -4.57
C PHE A 161 -7.32 -7.08 -3.25
N VAL A 162 -6.14 -7.52 -2.80
CA VAL A 162 -5.51 -6.99 -1.59
C VAL A 162 -5.31 -5.49 -1.74
N GLN A 163 -4.79 -5.02 -2.87
CA GLN A 163 -4.57 -3.60 -3.14
C GLN A 163 -5.86 -2.76 -3.06
N THR A 164 -6.97 -3.26 -3.62
CA THR A 164 -8.27 -2.59 -3.56
C THR A 164 -8.79 -2.47 -2.14
N LEU A 165 -8.69 -3.55 -1.35
CA LEU A 165 -9.10 -3.51 0.05
C LEU A 165 -8.29 -2.48 0.86
N VAL A 166 -6.98 -2.35 0.60
CA VAL A 166 -6.14 -1.35 1.28
C VAL A 166 -6.61 0.05 0.96
N HIS A 167 -6.70 0.38 -0.33
CA HIS A 167 -7.04 1.73 -0.75
C HIS A 167 -8.44 2.10 -0.27
N MET A 168 -9.38 1.16 -0.32
CA MET A 168 -10.72 1.36 0.24
C MET A 168 -10.66 1.62 1.75
N TYR A 169 -9.92 0.83 2.51
CA TYR A 169 -9.78 1.00 3.96
C TYR A 169 -9.19 2.37 4.34
N ILE A 170 -8.19 2.85 3.60
CA ILE A 170 -7.56 4.16 3.82
C ILE A 170 -8.46 5.32 3.38
N VAL A 171 -9.14 5.19 2.24
CA VAL A 171 -10.04 6.25 1.73
C VAL A 171 -11.29 6.35 2.61
N CYS A 172 -11.83 5.25 3.13
CA CYS A 172 -13.04 5.25 3.97
C CYS A 172 -12.80 5.76 5.40
N HIS A 173 -11.55 5.75 5.91
CA HIS A 173 -11.24 6.25 7.26
C HIS A 173 -11.73 7.69 7.53
N PRO A 174 -11.41 8.70 6.70
CA PRO A 174 -11.82 10.09 6.93
C PRO A 174 -13.34 10.27 6.83
N TYR A 175 -14.02 9.48 6.00
CA TYR A 175 -15.48 9.49 5.91
C TYR A 175 -16.14 8.98 7.19
N ARG A 176 -15.58 7.92 7.80
CA ARG A 176 -16.07 7.40 9.09
C ARG A 176 -15.92 8.45 10.21
N GLU A 177 -14.81 9.17 10.27
CA GLU A 177 -14.64 10.25 11.25
C GLU A 177 -15.66 11.37 11.05
N PHE A 178 -15.87 11.81 9.81
CA PHE A 178 -16.82 12.86 9.46
C PHE A 178 -18.26 12.48 9.82
N LEU A 179 -18.68 11.26 9.47
CA LEU A 179 -20.00 10.72 9.84
C LEU A 179 -20.16 10.62 11.36
N SER A 180 -19.14 10.18 12.09
CA SER A 180 -19.22 10.07 13.56
C SER A 180 -19.33 11.43 14.25
N LYS A 181 -18.64 12.46 13.75
CA LYS A 181 -18.72 13.83 14.27
C LYS A 181 -20.06 14.49 13.93
N SER A 182 -20.56 14.26 12.71
CA SER A 182 -21.89 14.72 12.29
C SER A 182 -23.00 14.08 13.11
N MET A 183 -22.92 12.79 13.44
CA MET A 183 -23.88 12.15 14.35
C MET A 183 -23.81 12.70 15.78
N LYS A 184 -22.61 12.99 16.30
CA LYS A 184 -22.45 13.57 17.64
C LYS A 184 -22.95 15.01 17.76
N LEU A 185 -23.13 15.73 16.65
CA LEU A 185 -23.68 17.10 16.63
C LEU A 185 -25.22 17.10 16.54
N ASN A 186 -25.84 15.96 16.24
CA ASN A 186 -27.30 15.81 16.07
C ASN A 186 -27.97 15.10 17.26
N LEU A 187 -27.28 14.96 18.39
CA LEU A 187 -27.74 14.38 19.65
C LEU A 187 -27.49 15.38 20.78
#